data_AF-A0A5S9M598-F1
#
_entry.id   AF-A0A5S9M598-F1
#
_cell.length_a   1.000
_cell.length_b   1.000
_cell.length_c   1.000
_cell.angle_alpha   90.00
_cell.angle_beta   90.00
_cell.angle_gamma   90.00
#
_symmetry.space_group_name_H-M   'P 1'
#
loop_
_entity.id
_entity.type
_entity.pdbx_description
1 polymer ?
#
loop_
_entity_poly.entity_id
_entity_poly.type
_entity_poly.pdbx_seq_one_letter_code
_entity_poly.pdbx_strand_id
1 'polypeptide(L)'
;MLHALNQKTLRSEEVDLFVGENYIVTFHLKEAPYVERVIRKLKGSDKARNSGPEHIAYMLIDELVDDYFPIIYQIEDRLNEIEDEKGIKRMAR
;
A
#
# COMPACT_ATOMS: atom_id res chain seq x y z
N MET A 1 13.18 -7.43 -2.00
CA MET A 1 13.03 -6.13 -1.32
C MET A 1 11.74 -5.49 -1.81
N LEU A 2 10.74 -5.39 -0.93
CA LEU A 2 9.54 -4.61 -1.18
C LEU A 2 9.71 -3.26 -0.47
N HIS A 3 8.91 -2.28 -0.88
CA HIS A 3 8.88 -0.98 -0.25
C HIS A 3 7.44 -0.63 0.09
N ALA A 4 7.17 -0.28 1.34
CA ALA A 4 5.95 0.42 1.70
C ALA A 4 6.19 1.93 1.56
N LEU A 5 5.13 2.69 1.27
CA LEU A 5 5.20 4.15 1.23
C LEU A 5 4.48 4.73 2.44
N ASN A 6 5.21 5.50 3.25
CA ASN A 6 4.63 6.15 4.40
C ASN A 6 3.70 7.29 3.95
N GLN A 7 2.39 7.16 4.17
CA GLN A 7 1.38 8.12 3.68
C GLN A 7 1.53 9.54 4.23
N LYS A 8 2.23 9.74 5.36
CA LYS A 8 2.44 11.06 5.96
C LYS A 8 3.71 11.74 5.47
N THR A 9 4.79 10.96 5.34
CA THR A 9 6.12 11.49 5.02
C THR A 9 6.52 11.30 3.57
N LEU A 10 5.79 10.48 2.83
CA LEU A 10 6.07 10.04 1.46
C LEU A 10 7.45 9.38 1.30
N ARG A 11 8.02 8.90 2.42
CA ARG A 11 9.27 8.15 2.41
C ARG A 11 9.01 6.67 2.22
N SER A 12 9.88 6.05 1.44
CA SER A 12 9.91 4.61 1.31
C SER A 12 10.43 3.97 2.61
N GLU A 13 9.76 2.91 3.03
CA GLU A 13 10.12 2.06 4.15
C GLU A 13 10.34 0.64 3.62
N GLU A 14 11.47 0.03 3.96
CA GLU A 14 11.81 -1.31 3.49
C GLU A 14 10.96 -2.38 4.18
N VAL A 15 10.52 -3.35 3.38
CA VAL A 15 9.77 -4.51 3.81
C VAL A 15 10.37 -5.75 3.15
N ASP A 16 10.70 -6.73 3.98
CA ASP A 16 11.13 -8.04 3.51
C ASP A 16 10.01 -9.07 3.69
N LEU A 17 9.92 -9.97 2.70
CA LEU A 17 8.93 -11.04 2.65
C LEU A 17 9.64 -12.34 2.31
N PHE A 18 9.52 -13.34 3.19
CA PHE A 18 10.06 -14.68 3.01
C PHE A 18 8.90 -15.66 2.93
N VAL A 19 8.86 -16.45 1.87
CA VAL A 19 7.82 -17.44 1.61
C VAL A 19 8.44 -18.83 1.73
N GLY A 20 8.01 -19.58 2.73
CA GLY A 20 8.34 -20.99 2.91
C GLY A 20 7.20 -21.90 2.45
N GLU A 21 7.40 -23.22 2.53
CA GLU A 21 6.44 -24.22 2.05
C GLU A 21 5.07 -24.16 2.76
N ASN A 22 5.04 -23.73 4.02
CA ASN A 22 3.81 -23.62 4.81
C ASN A 22 3.80 -22.41 5.76
N TYR A 23 4.67 -21.43 5.51
CA TYR A 23 4.78 -20.24 6.35
C TYR A 23 5.19 -19.01 5.55
N ILE A 24 4.89 -17.84 6.11
CA ILE A 24 5.41 -16.55 5.65
C ILE A 24 6.03 -15.83 6.84
N VAL A 25 7.15 -15.17 6.59
CA VAL A 25 7.75 -14.21 7.51
C VAL A 25 7.80 -12.85 6.82
N THR A 26 7.36 -11.81 7.51
CA THR A 26 7.59 -10.42 7.10
C THR A 26 8.52 -9.75 8.11
N PHE A 27 9.37 -8.85 7.62
CA PHE A 27 10.22 -8.00 8.45
C PHE A 27 10.07 -6.55 8.03
N HIS A 28 9.90 -5.67 9.01
CA HIS A 28 9.69 -4.23 8.83
C HIS A 28 10.14 -3.47 10.07
N LEU A 29 10.81 -2.32 9.90
CA LEU A 29 11.31 -1.48 11.01
C LEU A 29 10.24 -0.57 11.63
N LYS A 30 9.16 -0.33 10.89
CA LYS A 30 8.02 0.48 11.29
C LYS A 30 6.77 -0.39 11.36
N GLU A 31 5.68 0.18 11.86
CA GLU A 31 4.39 -0.51 11.84
C GLU A 31 3.98 -0.86 10.41
N ALA A 32 3.38 -2.03 10.24
CA ALA A 32 2.96 -2.55 8.94
C ALA A 32 1.45 -2.84 8.94
N PRO A 33 0.58 -1.81 8.84
CA PRO A 33 -0.87 -1.99 8.90
C PRO A 33 -1.43 -2.95 7.84
N TYR A 34 -0.81 -3.02 6.66
CA TYR A 34 -1.17 -3.94 5.58
C TYR A 34 -1.07 -5.41 6.02
N VAL A 35 -0.06 -5.77 6.84
CA VAL A 35 0.07 -7.13 7.41
C VAL A 35 -1.12 -7.45 8.31
N GLU A 36 -1.52 -6.52 9.17
CA GLU A 36 -2.67 -6.72 10.05
C GLU A 36 -3.98 -6.85 9.28
N ARG A 37 -4.16 -6.07 8.19
CA ARG A 37 -5.32 -6.17 7.30
C ARG A 37 -5.41 -7.57 6.69
N VAL A 38 -4.30 -8.13 6.21
CA VAL A 38 -4.26 -9.51 5.70
C VAL A 38 -4.56 -10.53 6.80
N ILE A 39 -4.00 -10.39 8.00
CA ILE A 39 -4.29 -11.29 9.14
C ILE A 39 -5.79 -11.26 9.49
N ARG A 40 -6.43 -10.08 9.45
CA ARG A 40 -7.87 -9.96 9.67
C ARG A 40 -8.68 -10.64 8.57
N LYS A 41 -8.31 -10.46 7.29
CA LYS A 41 -8.94 -11.16 6.14
C LYS A 41 -8.84 -12.67 6.29
N LEU A 42 -7.68 -13.18 6.69
CA LEU A 42 -7.46 -14.60 6.96
C LEU A 42 -8.36 -15.10 8.09
N LYS A 43 -8.45 -14.39 9.22
CA LYS A 43 -9.30 -14.82 10.34
C LYS A 43 -10.80 -14.82 10.00
N GLY A 44 -11.23 -13.96 9.07
CA GLY A 44 -12.64 -13.79 8.71
C GLY A 44 -13.16 -14.73 7.61
N SER A 45 -12.32 -15.57 7.00
CA SER A 45 -12.73 -16.40 5.85
C SER A 45 -12.02 -17.75 5.84
N ASP A 46 -12.78 -18.84 5.97
CA ASP A 46 -12.22 -20.21 5.90
C ASP A 46 -11.55 -20.49 4.55
N LYS A 47 -12.06 -19.91 3.46
CA LYS A 47 -11.43 -19.99 2.13
C LYS A 47 -10.05 -19.34 2.13
N ALA A 48 -9.91 -18.19 2.79
CA ALA A 48 -8.63 -17.50 2.91
C ALA A 48 -7.67 -18.26 3.85
N ARG A 49 -8.17 -18.89 4.91
CA ARG A 49 -7.33 -19.73 5.82
C ARG A 49 -6.77 -20.97 5.14
N ASN A 50 -7.52 -21.55 4.22
CA ASN A 50 -7.10 -22.72 3.44
C ASN A 50 -6.24 -22.35 2.21
N SER A 51 -5.86 -21.08 2.07
CA SER A 51 -5.00 -20.64 0.98
C SER A 51 -3.53 -20.92 1.29
N GLY A 52 -2.78 -21.33 0.26
CA GLY A 52 -1.35 -21.60 0.37
C GLY A 52 -0.54 -20.34 0.67
N PRO A 53 0.72 -20.49 1.11
CA PRO A 53 1.60 -19.36 1.42
C PRO A 53 1.77 -18.42 0.21
N GLU A 54 1.79 -18.91 -1.02
CA GLU A 54 1.89 -18.06 -2.21
C GLU A 54 0.71 -17.11 -2.36
N HIS A 55 -0.51 -17.56 -2.01
CA HIS A 55 -1.69 -16.72 -2.04
C HIS A 55 -1.66 -15.65 -0.95
N ILE A 56 -1.17 -16.01 0.25
CA ILE A 56 -1.02 -15.06 1.34
C ILE A 56 0.04 -14.00 1.00
N ALA A 57 1.15 -14.40 0.36
CA ALA A 57 2.15 -13.47 -0.15
C ALA A 57 1.54 -12.50 -1.18
N TYR A 58 0.73 -13.01 -2.10
CA TYR A 58 -0.03 -12.18 -3.03
C TYR A 58 -0.90 -11.16 -2.30
N MET A 59 -1.69 -11.60 -1.30
CA MET A 59 -2.55 -10.68 -0.53
C MET A 59 -1.77 -9.60 0.22
N LEU A 60 -0.58 -9.92 0.73
CA LEU A 60 0.30 -8.94 1.39
C LEU A 60 0.80 -7.88 0.42
N ILE A 61 1.19 -8.30 -0.80
CA ILE A 61 1.64 -7.37 -1.83
C ILE A 61 0.47 -6.52 -2.33
N ASP A 62 -0.71 -7.10 -2.53
CA ASP A 62 -1.94 -6.41 -2.93
C ASP A 62 -2.29 -5.29 -1.94
N GLU A 63 -2.34 -5.62 -0.64
CA GLU A 63 -2.60 -4.65 0.42
C GLU A 63 -1.52 -3.56 0.55
N LEU A 64 -0.26 -3.91 0.26
CA LEU A 64 0.84 -2.93 0.23
C LEU A 64 0.71 -1.99 -0.97
N VAL A 65 0.31 -2.51 -2.14
CA VAL A 65 0.07 -1.72 -3.36
C VAL A 65 -1.14 -0.81 -3.17
N ASP A 66 -2.18 -1.27 -2.49
CA ASP A 66 -3.37 -0.48 -2.19
C ASP A 66 -3.04 0.80 -1.40
N ASP A 67 -2.06 0.73 -0.50
CA ASP A 67 -1.63 1.88 0.31
C ASP A 67 -0.98 3.02 -0.53
N TYR A 68 -0.67 2.79 -1.82
CA TYR A 68 -0.19 3.84 -2.73
C TYR A 68 -1.32 4.71 -3.30
N PHE A 69 -2.52 4.17 -3.51
CA PHE A 69 -3.61 4.92 -4.16
C PHE A 69 -3.96 6.23 -3.44
N PRO A 70 -4.08 6.29 -2.10
CA PRO A 70 -4.36 7.55 -1.41
C PRO A 70 -3.33 8.65 -1.70
N ILE A 71 -2.07 8.27 -1.88
CA ILE A 71 -0.98 9.19 -2.19
C ILE A 71 -1.07 9.66 -3.63
N ILE A 72 -1.35 8.74 -4.56
CA ILE A 72 -1.57 9.08 -5.98
C ILE A 72 -2.72 10.07 -6.12
N TYR A 73 -3.84 9.85 -5.42
CA TYR A 73 -4.97 10.77 -5.45
C TYR A 73 -4.63 12.15 -4.88
N GLN A 74 -3.84 12.23 -3.80
CA GLN A 74 -3.36 13.53 -3.29
C GLN A 74 -2.47 14.26 -4.30
N ILE A 75 -1.64 13.53 -5.05
CA ILE A 75 -0.82 14.11 -6.11
C ILE A 75 -1.70 14.62 -7.25
N GLU A 76 -2.69 13.83 -7.65
CA GLU A 76 -3.67 14.20 -8.69
C GLU A 76 -4.45 15.46 -8.30
N ASP A 77 -5.01 15.51 -7.09
CA ASP A 77 -5.71 16.67 -6.55
C ASP A 77 -4.81 17.91 -6.55
N ARG A 78 -3.55 17.76 -6.13
CA ARG A 78 -2.59 18.87 -6.10
C ARG A 78 -2.22 19.36 -7.50
N LEU A 79 -2.14 18.46 -8.49
CA LEU A 79 -1.91 18.84 -9.87
C LEU A 79 -3.10 19.64 -10.42
N ASN A 80 -4.33 19.19 -10.16
CA ASN A 80 -5.55 19.88 -10.56
C ASN A 80 -5.64 21.30 -9.97
N GLU A 81 -5.33 21.47 -8.67
CA GLU A 81 -5.27 22.79 -8.02
C GLU A 81 -4.29 23.75 -8.75
N ILE A 82 -3.10 23.26 -9.11
CA ILE A 82 -2.08 24.06 -9.80
C ILE A 82 -2.54 24.46 -11.21
N GLU A 83 -3.24 23.57 -11.92
CA GLU A 83 -3.79 23.85 -13.24
C GLU A 83 -4.90 24.91 -13.19
N ASP A 84 -5.81 24.80 -12.22
CA ASP A 84 -6.88 25.79 -12.01
C ASP A 84 -6.32 27.18 -11.67
N GLU A 85 -5.33 27.26 -10.76
CA GLU A 85 -4.66 28.53 -10.43
C GLU A 85 -4.02 29.19 -11.65
N LYS A 86 -3.39 28.40 -12.53
CA LYS A 86 -2.78 28.90 -13.78
C LYS A 86 -3.85 29.32 -14.79
N GLY A 87 -4.97 28.59 -14.88
CA GLY A 87 -6.12 28.94 -15.71
C GLY A 87 -6.71 30.31 -15.34
N ILE A 88 -6.89 30.56 -14.03
CA ILE A 88 -7.37 31.85 -13.51
C ILE A 88 -6.40 32.98 -13.86
N LYS A 89 -5.08 32.79 -13.66
CA LYS A 89 -4.08 33.82 -14.01
C LYS A 89 -4.01 34.13 -15.51
N ARG A 90 -4.36 33.18 -16.39
CA ARG A 90 -4.36 33.40 -17.85
C ARG A 90 -5.59 34.16 -18.33
N MET A 91 -6.73 34.08 -17.63
CA MET A 91 -7.94 34.85 -17.95
C MET A 91 -7.91 36.28 -17.39
N ALA A 92 -7.12 36.52 -16.34
CA ALA A 92 -6.94 37.84 -15.73
C ALA A 92 -5.92 38.74 -16.45
N ARG A 93 -5.39 38.32 -17.61
CA ARG A 93 -4.35 39.02 -18.37
C ARG A 93 -4.79 39.25 -19.80
#